data_AF-A0A2V9L9V7-F1
#
_entry.id   AF-A0A2V9L9V7-F1
#
_cell.length_a   1.000
_cell.length_b   1.000
_cell.length_c   1.000
_cell.angle_alpha   90.00
_cell.angle_beta   90.00
_cell.angle_gamma   90.00
#
_symmetry.space_group_name_H-M   'P 1'
#
loop_
_entity.id
_entity.type
_entity.pdbx_description
1 polymer ?
#
loop_
_entity_poly.entity_id
_entity_poly.type
_entity_poly.pdbx_seq_one_letter_code
_entity_poly.pdbx_strand_id
1 'polypeptide(L)'
;MMTLGETLIAVWHQALADERPAVELEGKRHRVEKTSGKRLRTVSFDYGAHRITGIEQNPRTASRWAELARQGRRIMQFSFQGRYVGNVSEGKLVRYPTWSALGLPD
;
A
#
# COMPACT_ATOMS: atom_id res chain seq x y z
N MET A 1 6.77 16.71 8.37
CA MET A 1 5.88 16.16 7.31
C MET A 1 6.60 14.94 6.76
N MET A 2 5.94 13.78 6.73
CA MET A 2 6.55 12.57 6.17
C MET A 2 6.64 12.71 4.64
N THR A 3 7.67 12.12 4.04
CA THR A 3 7.72 11.94 2.58
C THR A 3 6.59 11.00 2.13
N LEU A 4 6.34 10.94 0.82
CA LEU A 4 5.38 9.97 0.31
C LEU A 4 5.86 8.55 0.59
N GLY A 5 7.17 8.29 0.44
CA GLY A 5 7.75 6.99 0.75
C GLY A 5 7.52 6.54 2.20
N GLU A 6 7.80 7.43 3.15
CA GLU A 6 7.53 7.20 4.58
C GLU A 6 6.05 6.99 4.86
N THR A 7 5.18 7.74 4.19
CA THR A 7 3.73 7.59 4.29
C THR A 7 3.28 6.19 3.83
N LEU A 8 3.78 5.68 2.70
CA LEU A 8 3.44 4.33 2.24
C LEU A 8 3.90 3.24 3.22
N ILE A 9 5.08 3.41 3.82
CA ILE A 9 5.61 2.49 4.83
C ILE A 9 4.73 2.52 6.08
N ALA A 10 4.34 3.71 6.56
CA ALA A 10 3.43 3.86 7.70
C ALA A 10 2.05 3.23 7.43
N VAL A 11 1.51 3.41 6.22
CA VAL A 11 0.25 2.78 5.78
C VAL A 11 0.37 1.27 5.81
N TRP A 12 1.43 0.69 5.21
CA TRP A 12 1.66 -0.75 5.25
C TRP A 12 1.77 -1.28 6.69
N HIS A 13 2.52 -0.57 7.54
CA HIS A 13 2.72 -0.96 8.93
C HIS A 13 1.37 -1.02 9.67
N GLN A 14 0.59 0.06 9.61
CA GLN A 14 -0.68 0.13 10.32
C GLN A 14 -1.74 -0.79 9.72
N ALA A 15 -1.94 -0.74 8.40
CA ALA A 15 -3.03 -1.44 7.75
C ALA A 15 -2.79 -2.94 7.63
N LEU A 16 -1.54 -3.38 7.46
CA LEU A 16 -1.22 -4.77 7.16
C LEU A 16 -0.29 -5.42 8.18
N ALA A 17 0.77 -4.77 8.66
CA ALA A 17 1.66 -5.38 9.67
C ALA A 17 1.03 -5.45 11.08
N ASP A 18 0.30 -4.42 11.47
CA ASP A 18 -0.42 -4.34 12.75
C ASP A 18 -1.89 -4.77 12.62
N GLU A 19 -2.38 -4.96 11.39
CA GLU A 19 -3.77 -5.32 11.09
C GLU A 19 -4.81 -4.36 11.67
N ARG A 20 -4.47 -3.07 11.84
CA ARG A 20 -5.37 -2.07 12.40
C ARG A 20 -6.58 -1.84 11.49
N PRO A 21 -7.78 -1.60 12.05
CA PRO A 21 -8.99 -1.33 11.27
C PRO A 21 -8.98 0.05 10.59
N ALA A 22 -8.01 0.89 10.92
CA ALA A 22 -7.80 2.20 10.31
C ALA A 22 -6.31 2.57 10.33
N VAL A 23 -5.92 3.42 9.38
CA VAL A 23 -4.62 4.09 9.35
C VAL A 23 -4.82 5.54 9.79
N GLU A 24 -3.95 6.01 10.67
CA GLU A 24 -3.87 7.41 11.08
C GLU A 24 -2.69 8.09 10.40
N LEU A 25 -2.99 9.15 9.64
CA LEU A 25 -2.02 9.98 8.91
C LEU A 25 -2.33 11.44 9.19
N GLU A 26 -1.37 12.19 9.74
CA GLU A 26 -1.51 13.64 9.98
C GLU A 26 -2.82 14.04 10.69
N GLY A 27 -3.23 13.25 11.69
CA GLY A 27 -4.47 13.48 12.45
C GLY A 27 -5.77 13.08 11.73
N LYS A 28 -5.68 12.56 10.49
CA LYS A 28 -6.80 12.00 9.73
C LYS A 28 -6.84 10.49 9.85
N ARG A 29 -8.05 9.94 9.92
CA ARG A 29 -8.30 8.50 10.03
C ARG A 29 -8.84 7.96 8.71
N HIS A 30 -8.17 6.95 8.16
CA HIS A 30 -8.52 6.26 6.94
C HIS A 30 -8.93 4.83 7.24
N ARG A 31 -10.16 4.45 6.91
CA ARG A 31 -10.67 3.10 7.20
C ARG A 31 -9.94 2.05 6.37
N VAL A 32 -9.57 0.95 7.01
CA VAL A 32 -9.11 -0.26 6.32
C VAL A 32 -10.32 -1.14 6.03
N GLU A 33 -10.54 -1.42 4.76
CA GLU A 33 -11.63 -2.25 4.26
C GLU A 33 -11.11 -3.61 3.82
N LYS A 34 -12.03 -4.52 3.51
CA LYS A 34 -11.71 -5.83 2.93
C LYS A 34 -12.45 -5.96 1.60
N THR A 35 -11.72 -6.33 0.55
CA THR A 35 -12.32 -6.59 -0.77
C THR A 35 -13.38 -7.68 -0.68
N SER A 36 -14.47 -7.53 -1.45
CA SER A 36 -15.67 -8.40 -1.37
C SER A 36 -15.40 -9.86 -1.73
N GLY A 37 -14.42 -10.14 -2.59
CA GLY A 37 -14.11 -11.52 -3.03
C GLY A 37 -13.00 -12.22 -2.26
N LYS A 38 -11.83 -11.58 -2.15
CA LYS A 38 -10.61 -12.21 -1.59
C LYS A 38 -10.30 -11.76 -0.18
N ARG A 39 -11.12 -10.88 0.40
CA ARG A 39 -10.97 -10.35 1.76
C ARG A 39 -9.63 -9.66 2.00
N LEU A 40 -8.95 -9.26 0.93
CA LEU A 40 -7.69 -8.52 0.95
C LEU A 40 -7.92 -7.16 1.60
N ARG A 41 -7.01 -6.77 2.50
CA ARG A 41 -7.05 -5.48 3.17
C ARG A 41 -6.75 -4.37 2.17
N THR A 42 -7.56 -3.32 2.16
CA THR A 42 -7.41 -2.17 1.26
C THR A 42 -7.64 -0.87 2.02
N VAL A 43 -6.94 0.18 1.65
CA VAL A 43 -7.07 1.51 2.24
C VAL A 43 -6.81 2.57 1.19
N SER A 44 -7.64 3.61 1.16
CA SER A 44 -7.43 4.80 0.33
C SER A 44 -7.18 6.00 1.22
N PHE A 45 -6.19 6.81 0.85
CA PHE A 45 -5.77 7.98 1.60
C PHE A 45 -5.22 9.05 0.66
N ASP A 46 -5.16 10.28 1.16
CA ASP A 46 -4.67 11.43 0.41
C ASP A 46 -3.27 11.80 0.92
N TYR A 47 -2.35 12.06 0.01
CA TYR A 47 -1.05 12.66 0.27
C TYR A 47 -0.91 13.93 -0.56
N GLY A 48 -1.15 15.09 0.05
CA GLY A 48 -1.36 16.34 -0.68
C GLY A 48 -2.50 16.20 -1.68
N ALA A 49 -2.21 16.39 -2.97
CA ALA A 49 -3.17 16.22 -4.07
C ALA A 49 -3.27 14.77 -4.60
N HIS A 50 -2.46 13.84 -4.09
CA HIS A 50 -2.37 12.48 -4.61
C HIS A 50 -3.26 11.53 -3.81
N ARG A 51 -4.35 11.05 -4.41
CA ARG A 51 -5.18 9.99 -3.81
C ARG A 51 -4.63 8.61 -4.16
N ILE A 52 -4.15 7.91 -3.16
CA ILE A 52 -3.43 6.63 -3.29
C ILE A 52 -4.26 5.52 -2.68
N THR A 53 -4.20 4.34 -3.28
CA THR A 53 -4.82 3.12 -2.74
C THR A 53 -3.74 2.08 -2.47
N GLY A 54 -3.70 1.60 -1.23
CA GLY A 54 -2.92 0.42 -0.83
C GLY A 54 -3.81 -0.81 -0.78
N ILE A 55 -3.39 -1.92 -1.38
CA ILE A 55 -4.06 -3.21 -1.32
C ILE A 55 -3.09 -4.31 -0.94
N GLU A 56 -3.49 -5.19 -0.03
CA GLU A 56 -2.78 -6.41 0.31
C GLU A 56 -2.56 -7.28 -0.94
N GLN A 57 -1.33 -7.77 -1.11
CA GLN A 57 -0.98 -8.63 -2.22
C GLN A 57 -1.79 -9.93 -2.19
N ASN A 58 -2.52 -10.19 -3.27
CA ASN A 58 -3.22 -11.46 -3.44
C ASN A 58 -2.21 -12.60 -3.63
N PRO A 59 -2.13 -13.60 -2.72
CA PRO A 59 -1.23 -14.74 -2.87
C PRO A 59 -1.67 -15.69 -3.98
N ARG A 60 -2.83 -15.48 -4.62
CA ARG A 60 -3.34 -16.37 -5.69
C ARG A 60 -2.89 -15.98 -7.10
N THR A 61 -2.23 -14.83 -7.28
CA THR A 61 -1.76 -14.37 -8.60
C THR A 61 -0.38 -14.95 -8.94
N ALA A 62 0.08 -14.80 -10.18
CA ALA A 62 1.35 -15.38 -10.65
C ALA A 62 2.58 -14.46 -10.47
N SER A 63 2.48 -13.38 -9.67
CA SER A 63 3.62 -12.47 -9.49
C SER A 63 4.63 -12.98 -8.45
N ARG A 64 5.89 -12.56 -8.55
CA ARG A 64 6.91 -12.80 -7.51
C ARG A 64 6.44 -12.32 -6.13
N TRP A 65 5.71 -11.20 -6.08
CA TRP A 65 5.11 -10.72 -4.83
C TRP A 65 4.05 -11.69 -4.28
N ALA A 66 3.27 -12.33 -5.13
CA ALA A 66 2.30 -13.34 -4.70
C ALA A 66 2.98 -14.60 -4.16
N GLU A 67 4.10 -15.04 -4.74
CA GLU A 67 4.92 -16.13 -4.18
C GLU A 67 5.41 -15.80 -2.77
N LEU A 68 5.94 -14.59 -2.57
CA LEU A 68 6.36 -14.12 -1.27
C LEU A 68 5.17 -14.02 -0.29
N ALA A 69 4.01 -13.56 -0.75
CA ALA A 69 2.80 -13.53 0.07
C ALA A 69 2.33 -14.93 0.48
N ARG A 70 2.44 -15.94 -0.41
CA ARG A 70 2.17 -17.36 -0.07
C ARG A 70 3.10 -17.88 1.03
N GLN A 71 4.32 -17.36 1.10
CA GLN A 71 5.30 -17.67 2.16
C GLN A 71 5.05 -16.88 3.46
N GLY A 72 3.95 -16.13 3.56
CA GLY A 72 3.58 -15.38 4.76
C GLY A 72 4.12 -13.95 4.82
N ARG A 73 4.81 -13.47 3.77
CA ARG A 73 5.28 -12.07 3.75
C ARG A 73 4.10 -11.11 3.58
N ARG A 74 4.02 -10.14 4.48
CA ARG A 74 3.04 -9.06 4.43
C ARG A 74 3.49 -8.05 3.37
N ILE A 75 2.76 -7.98 2.25
CA ILE A 75 3.06 -7.11 1.12
C ILE A 75 1.83 -6.27 0.81
N MET A 76 2.01 -4.95 0.75
CA MET A 76 0.98 -4.03 0.26
C MET A 76 1.46 -3.40 -1.03
N GLN A 77 0.62 -3.48 -2.05
CA GLN A 77 0.83 -2.86 -3.35
C GLN A 77 0.08 -1.54 -3.40
N PHE A 78 0.73 -0.49 -3.89
CA PHE A 78 0.18 0.85 -3.96
C PHE A 78 -0.11 1.24 -5.41
N SER A 79 -1.25 1.88 -5.63
CA SER A 79 -1.66 2.43 -6.91
C SER A 79 -2.05 3.90 -6.82
N PHE A 80 -1.78 4.60 -7.90
CA PHE A 80 -2.18 5.99 -8.14
C PHE A 80 -2.73 6.08 -9.56
N GLN A 81 -3.89 6.73 -9.72
CA GLN A 81 -4.59 6.86 -11.01
C GLN A 81 -4.76 5.52 -11.76
N GLY A 82 -5.09 4.45 -11.03
CA GLY A 82 -5.29 3.12 -11.59
C GLY A 82 -4.01 2.36 -11.99
N ARG A 83 -2.82 2.93 -11.75
CA ARG A 83 -1.54 2.29 -12.08
C ARG A 83 -0.75 1.97 -10.82
N TYR A 84 -0.08 0.81 -10.80
CA TYR A 84 0.79 0.44 -9.69
C TYR A 84 2.08 1.27 -9.69
N VAL A 85 2.41 1.82 -8.53
CA VAL A 85 3.57 2.72 -8.33
C VAL A 85 4.63 2.13 -7.42
N GLY A 86 4.30 1.11 -6.63
CA GLY A 86 5.28 0.41 -5.81
C GLY A 86 4.66 -0.59 -4.84
N ASN A 87 5.52 -1.33 -4.15
CA ASN A 87 5.15 -2.27 -3.11
C ASN A 87 5.91 -1.96 -1.82
N VAL A 88 5.27 -2.15 -0.67
CA VAL A 88 5.96 -2.19 0.63
C VAL A 88 5.90 -3.59 1.20
N SER A 89 7.02 -4.08 1.70
CA SER A 89 7.12 -5.32 2.46
C SER A 89 8.26 -5.22 3.46
N GLU A 90 8.06 -5.75 4.67
CA GLU A 90 9.07 -5.74 5.75
C GLU A 90 9.63 -4.32 6.01
N GLY A 91 8.75 -3.31 5.97
CA GLY A 91 9.12 -1.91 6.17
C GLY A 91 9.91 -1.28 5.02
N LYS A 92 10.13 -2.01 3.92
CA LYS A 92 10.91 -1.54 2.76
C LYS A 92 10.01 -1.22 1.59
N LEU A 93 10.15 -0.01 1.04
CA LEU A 93 9.49 0.42 -0.19
C LEU A 93 10.32 0.02 -1.42
N VAL A 94 9.65 -0.61 -2.38
CA VAL A 94 10.14 -0.82 -3.75
C VAL A 94 9.30 0.03 -4.68
N ARG A 95 9.91 1.06 -5.28
CA ARG A 95 9.27 1.94 -6.27
C ARG A 95 9.31 1.29 -7.66
N TYR A 96 8.24 1.49 -8.44
CA TYR A 96 8.19 1.12 -9.86
C TYR A 96 8.50 2.34 -10.73
N PRO A 97 8.91 2.15 -12.00
CA PRO A 97 9.14 3.27 -12.93
C PRO A 97 7.93 4.19 -13.10
N THR A 98 6.72 3.65 -12.91
CA THR A 98 5.47 4.42 -12.91
C THR A 98 5.45 5.54 -11.86
N TRP A 99 6.19 5.41 -10.76
CA TRP A 99 6.29 6.43 -9.71
C TRP A 99 6.76 7.77 -10.29
N SER A 100 7.92 7.76 -10.92
CA SER A 100 8.51 8.94 -11.55
C SER A 100 7.71 9.36 -12.79
N ALA A 101 7.21 8.39 -13.57
CA ALA A 101 6.41 8.69 -14.76
C ALA A 101 5.08 9.41 -14.46
N LEU A 102 4.53 9.25 -13.25
CA LEU A 102 3.34 9.96 -12.78
C LEU A 102 3.67 11.18 -11.92
N GLY A 103 4.95 11.54 -11.79
CA GLY A 103 5.39 12.71 -11.04
C GLY A 103 5.16 12.63 -9.54
N LEU A 104 5.14 11.41 -8.97
CA LEU A 104 5.02 11.26 -7.51
C LEU A 104 6.27 11.80 -6.80
N PRO A 105 6.11 12.53 -5.69
CA PRO A 105 7.22 13.09 -4.94
C PRO A 105 8.05 11.98 -4.26
N ASP A 106 9.34 12.24 -4.08
CA ASP A 106 10.26 11.33 -3.39
C ASP A 106 10.08 11.30 -1.87
#